data_AF-A0A8T7ATM0-F1
#
_entry.id   AF-A0A8T7ATM0-F1
#
_cell.length_a   1.000
_cell.length_b   1.000
_cell.length_c   1.000
_cell.angle_alpha   90.00
_cell.angle_beta   90.00
_cell.angle_gamma   90.00
#
_symmetry.space_group_name_H-M   'P 1'
#
loop_
_entity.id
_entity.type
_entity.pdbx_description
1 polymer ?
#
loop_
_entity_poly.entity_id
_entity_poly.type
_entity_poly.pdbx_seq_one_letter_code
_entity_poly.pdbx_strand_id
1 'polypeptide(L)'
;MKSLRLWIAFTLFCVVAVPVVVFLGGLWLAGPYAGENGFLGMARTLYGDVLSGHAGAIGLLLSPVAIIAVWRMAFYARKLIAAQQSGSPAASAGQS
;
A
#
# COMPACT_ATOMS: atom_id res chain seq x y z
N MET A 1 -11.95 -28.40 2.42
CA MET A 1 -13.04 -27.44 2.70
C MET A 1 -12.73 -26.41 3.81
N LYS A 2 -12.05 -26.77 4.92
CA LYS A 2 -11.72 -25.82 6.01
C LYS A 2 -10.79 -24.66 5.57
N SER A 3 -9.80 -24.96 4.72
CA SER A 3 -8.89 -23.97 4.13
C SER A 3 -9.62 -22.89 3.32
N LEU A 4 -10.61 -23.27 2.49
CA LEU A 4 -11.38 -22.33 1.66
C LEU A 4 -12.19 -21.33 2.52
N ARG A 5 -12.83 -21.81 3.59
CA ARG A 5 -13.61 -20.95 4.51
C ARG A 5 -12.71 -19.95 5.23
N LEU A 6 -11.51 -20.38 5.64
CA LEU A 6 -10.53 -19.50 6.27
C LEU A 6 -10.03 -18.43 5.28
N TRP A 7 -9.79 -18.81 4.03
CA TRP A 7 -9.37 -17.89 2.97
C TRP A 7 -10.44 -16.83 2.65
N ILE A 8 -11.71 -17.24 2.59
CA ILE A 8 -12.85 -16.33 2.37
C ILE A 8 -13.00 -15.37 3.56
N ALA A 9 -12.94 -15.88 4.80
CA ALA A 9 -13.02 -15.05 5.99
C ALA A 9 -11.87 -14.04 6.08
N PHE A 10 -10.65 -14.47 5.74
CA PHE A 10 -9.48 -13.58 5.69
C PHE A 10 -9.64 -12.51 4.60
N THR A 11 -10.13 -12.88 3.43
CA THR A 11 -10.38 -11.93 2.34
C THR A 11 -11.43 -10.89 2.74
N LEU A 12 -12.55 -11.32 3.32
CA LEU A 12 -13.60 -10.42 3.83
C LEU A 12 -13.06 -9.50 4.93
N PHE A 13 -12.25 -10.04 5.84
CA PHE A 13 -11.60 -9.23 6.87
C PHE A 13 -10.69 -8.17 6.25
N CYS A 14 -9.84 -8.53 5.28
CA CYS A 14 -8.97 -7.57 4.59
C CYS A 14 -9.76 -6.49 3.85
N VAL A 15 -10.87 -6.84 3.18
CA VAL A 15 -11.72 -5.89 2.46
C VAL A 15 -12.29 -4.81 3.38
N VAL A 16 -12.55 -5.12 4.65
CA VAL A 16 -13.07 -4.16 5.63
C VAL A 16 -11.95 -3.49 6.42
N ALA A 17 -10.99 -4.26 6.91
CA ALA A 17 -9.93 -3.79 7.79
C ALA A 17 -8.98 -2.81 7.08
N VAL A 18 -8.61 -3.09 5.82
CA VAL A 18 -7.69 -2.24 5.06
C VAL A 18 -8.24 -0.81 4.89
N PRO A 19 -9.46 -0.58 4.35
CA PRO A 19 -9.97 0.78 4.21
C PRO A 19 -10.18 1.49 5.54
N VAL A 20 -10.59 0.77 6.60
CA VAL A 20 -10.73 1.35 7.95
C VAL A 20 -9.38 1.82 8.49
N VAL A 21 -8.34 1.00 8.39
CA VAL A 21 -6.98 1.34 8.84
C VAL A 21 -6.41 2.49 8.01
N VAL A 22 -6.63 2.49 6.69
CA VAL A 22 -6.20 3.60 5.81
C VAL A 22 -6.94 4.90 6.14
N PHE A 23 -8.24 4.84 6.42
CA PHE A 23 -9.04 6.00 6.80
C PHE A 23 -8.60 6.57 8.15
N LEU A 24 -8.47 5.73 9.18
CA LEU A 24 -8.00 6.16 10.51
C LEU A 24 -6.56 6.67 10.47
N GLY A 25 -5.69 6.00 9.71
CA GLY A 25 -4.32 6.45 9.47
C GLY A 25 -4.29 7.79 8.77
N GLY A 26 -5.08 7.98 7.72
CA GLY A 26 -5.21 9.24 6.99
C GLY A 26 -5.77 10.36 7.88
N LEU A 27 -6.77 10.07 8.71
CA LEU A 27 -7.33 11.05 9.64
C LEU A 27 -6.32 11.45 10.73
N TRP A 28 -5.56 10.49 11.26
CA TRP A 28 -4.57 10.76 12.30
C TRP A 28 -3.34 11.50 11.76
N LEU A 29 -2.86 11.13 10.57
CA LEU A 29 -1.70 11.77 9.93
C LEU A 29 -2.05 13.10 9.25
N ALA A 30 -3.13 13.15 8.47
CA ALA A 30 -3.49 14.31 7.65
C ALA A 30 -4.48 15.27 8.34
N GLY A 31 -5.23 14.80 9.36
CA GLY A 31 -6.14 15.63 10.15
C GLY A 31 -5.50 16.87 10.77
N PRO A 32 -4.27 16.79 11.35
CA PRO A 32 -3.56 17.97 11.85
C PRO A 32 -3.21 19.00 10.77
N TYR A 33 -3.14 18.57 9.50
CA TYR A 33 -2.79 19.41 8.36
C TYR A 33 -4.00 19.90 7.56
N ALA A 34 -5.23 19.56 7.99
CA ALA A 34 -6.47 20.11 7.45
C ALA A 34 -6.65 21.57 7.90
N GLY A 35 -5.82 22.47 7.36
CA GLY A 35 -5.86 23.90 7.67
C GLY A 35 -6.98 24.65 6.93
N GLU A 36 -7.45 25.75 7.51
CA GLU A 36 -8.50 26.63 6.96
C GLU A 36 -8.22 27.16 5.54
N ASN A 37 -6.96 27.15 5.10
CA ASN A 37 -6.51 27.67 3.80
C ASN A 37 -6.41 26.60 2.70
N GLY A 38 -7.02 25.41 2.89
CA GLY A 38 -7.00 24.32 1.92
C GLY A 38 -5.59 23.77 1.64
N PHE A 39 -5.34 23.31 0.41
CA PHE A 39 -4.11 22.61 0.02
C PHE A 39 -2.81 23.42 0.25
N LEU A 40 -2.85 24.75 0.05
CA LEU A 40 -1.69 25.62 0.29
C LEU A 40 -1.36 25.78 1.78
N GLY A 41 -2.39 25.83 2.64
CA GLY A 41 -2.22 25.80 4.09
C GLY A 41 -1.61 24.49 4.54
N MET A 42 -2.12 23.37 4.02
CA MET A 42 -1.63 22.02 4.27
C MET A 42 -0.16 21.86 3.86
N ALA A 43 0.23 22.34 2.67
CA ALA A 43 1.61 22.26 2.22
C ALA A 43 2.55 23.06 3.15
N ARG A 44 2.17 24.29 3.52
CA ARG A 44 3.00 25.14 4.38
C ARG A 44 3.22 24.54 5.77
N THR A 45 2.18 24.00 6.39
CA THR A 45 2.28 23.35 7.70
C THR A 45 3.07 22.04 7.61
N LEU A 46 2.86 21.23 6.58
CA LEU A 46 3.62 20.00 6.36
C LEU A 46 5.11 20.27 6.19
N TYR A 47 5.51 21.23 5.35
CA TYR A 47 6.92 21.57 5.17
C TYR A 47 7.54 22.18 6.45
N GLY A 48 6.79 23.00 7.19
CA GLY A 48 7.22 23.51 8.50
C GLY A 48 7.45 22.39 9.53
N ASP A 49 6.58 21.39 9.54
CA ASP A 49 6.68 20.24 10.45
C ASP A 49 7.83 19.29 10.07
N VAL A 50 8.11 19.12 8.77
CA VAL A 50 9.29 18.39 8.30
C VAL A 50 10.58 19.07 8.76
N LEU A 51 10.65 20.41 8.64
CA LEU A 51 11.82 21.18 9.08
C LEU A 51 12.02 21.15 10.60
N SER A 52 10.95 20.97 11.37
CA SER A 52 10.99 20.81 12.83
C SER A 52 11.13 19.34 13.28
N GLY A 53 11.28 18.40 12.34
CA GLY A 53 11.63 17.01 12.64
C GLY A 53 10.44 16.10 13.01
N HIS A 54 9.20 16.49 12.71
CA HIS A 54 8.05 15.66 12.99
C HIS A 54 8.00 14.42 12.08
N ALA A 55 8.10 13.24 12.68
CA ALA A 55 8.14 11.96 11.96
C ALA A 55 6.89 11.70 11.10
N GLY A 56 5.71 12.12 11.55
CA GLY A 56 4.47 12.01 10.79
C GLY A 56 4.49 12.82 9.48
N ALA A 57 5.02 14.05 9.54
CA ALA A 57 5.15 14.93 8.38
C ALA A 57 6.17 14.39 7.36
N ILE A 58 7.29 13.85 7.85
CA ILE A 58 8.31 13.19 7.03
C ILE A 58 7.71 11.95 6.34
N GLY A 59 6.94 11.14 7.07
CA GLY A 59 6.25 9.98 6.51
C GLY A 59 5.24 10.35 5.42
N LEU A 60 4.47 11.42 5.63
CA LEU A 60 3.55 11.97 4.63
C LEU A 60 4.27 12.44 3.36
N LEU A 61 5.37 13.17 3.53
CA LEU A 61 6.19 13.67 2.42
C LEU A 61 6.81 12.53 1.61
N LEU A 62 7.21 11.44 2.27
CA LEU A 62 7.78 10.26 1.63
C LEU A 62 6.72 9.29 1.07
N SER A 63 5.44 9.49 1.38
CA SER A 63 4.37 8.58 0.93
C SER A 63 4.28 8.37 -0.59
N PRO A 64 4.48 9.39 -1.46
CA PRO A 64 4.46 9.17 -2.91
C PRO A 64 5.63 8.28 -3.35
N VAL A 65 6.79 8.42 -2.71
CA VAL A 65 7.97 7.60 -2.98
C VAL A 65 7.72 6.16 -2.54
N ALA A 66 7.07 5.96 -1.38
CA ALA A 66 6.68 4.63 -0.91
C ALA A 66 5.70 3.95 -1.88
N ILE A 67 4.72 4.68 -2.43
CA ILE A 67 3.78 4.15 -3.44
C ILE A 67 4.53 3.69 -4.69
N ILE A 68 5.46 4.51 -5.21
CA ILE A 68 6.28 4.15 -6.38
C ILE A 68 7.12 2.90 -6.09
N ALA A 69 7.71 2.80 -4.90
CA ALA A 69 8.52 1.65 -4.50
C ALA A 69 7.70 0.36 -4.43
N VAL A 70 6.51 0.41 -3.81
CA VAL A 70 5.56 -0.71 -3.76
C VAL A 70 5.13 -1.13 -5.17
N TRP A 71 4.84 -0.16 -6.04
CA TRP A 71 4.43 -0.43 -7.41
C TRP A 71 5.55 -1.11 -8.23
N ARG A 72 6.80 -0.64 -8.09
CA ARG A 72 7.97 -1.31 -8.70
C ARG A 72 8.17 -2.71 -8.15
N MET A 73 8.08 -2.90 -6.84
CA MET A 73 8.19 -4.23 -6.20
C MET A 73 7.15 -5.20 -6.75
N ALA A 74 5.89 -4.78 -6.85
CA ALA A 74 4.82 -5.57 -7.44
C ALA A 74 5.11 -5.92 -8.91
N PHE A 75 5.65 -4.99 -9.69
CA PHE A 75 6.04 -5.24 -11.08
C PHE A 75 7.16 -6.29 -11.19
N TYR A 76 8.18 -6.22 -10.33
CA TYR A 76 9.24 -7.22 -10.28
C TYR A 76 8.74 -8.60 -9.85
N ALA A 77 7.88 -8.66 -8.82
CA ALA A 77 7.26 -9.91 -8.38
C ALA A 77 6.45 -10.55 -9.51
N ARG A 78 5.68 -9.77 -10.27
CA ARG A 78 4.96 -10.27 -11.46
C ARG A 78 5.90 -10.83 -12.52
N LYS A 79 7.02 -10.16 -12.80
CA LYS A 79 8.04 -10.67 -13.73
C LYS A 79 8.68 -11.98 -13.25
N LEU A 80 8.99 -12.09 -11.96
CA LEU A 80 9.54 -13.32 -11.37
C LEU A 80 8.56 -14.49 -11.47
N ILE A 81 7.27 -14.25 -11.17
CA ILE A 81 6.21 -15.27 -11.29
C ILE A 81 6.04 -15.69 -12.75
N ALA A 82 6.04 -14.74 -13.69
CA ALA A 82 5.94 -15.05 -15.12
C ALA A 82 7.14 -15.86 -15.62
N ALA A 83 8.36 -15.52 -15.17
CA ALA A 83 9.58 -16.25 -15.51
C ALA A 83 9.59 -17.70 -14.97
N GLN A 84 9.09 -17.90 -13.75
CA GLN A 84 8.90 -19.23 -13.15
C GLN A 84 7.88 -20.08 -13.92
N GLN A 85 6.80 -19.47 -14.40
CA GLN A 85 5.80 -20.18 -15.21
C GLN A 85 6.31 -20.54 -16.61
N SER A 86 7.11 -19.68 -17.24
CA SER A 86 7.72 -19.98 -18.55
C SER A 86 8.85 -21.01 -18.49
N GLY A 87 9.48 -21.19 -17.32
CA GLY A 87 10.55 -22.17 -17.10
C GLY A 87 10.06 -23.52 -16.56
N SER A 88 8.75 -23.73 -16.38
CA SER A 88 8.20 -24.99 -15.89
C SER A 88 7.86 -25.93 -17.06
N PRO A 89 8.63 -27.01 -17.33
CA PRO A 89 8.33 -28.02 -18.35
C PRO A 89 7.14 -28.93 -17.97
N ALA A 90 6.27 -28.54 -17.03
CA ALA A 90 5.19 -29.37 -16.52
C ALA A 90 3.89 -29.31 -17.35
N ALA A 91 3.84 -28.55 -18.45
CA ALA A 91 2.68 -28.52 -19.35
C ALA A 91 2.80 -29.46 -20.57
N SER A 92 3.93 -30.18 -20.72
CA SER A 92 4.18 -31.05 -21.88
C SER A 92 4.25 -32.55 -21.57
N ALA A 93 3.84 -33.01 -20.38
CA ALA A 93 4.14 -34.37 -19.92
C ALA A 93 2.97 -35.20 -19.34
N GLY A 94 1.70 -34.85 -19.56
CA GLY A 94 0.63 -35.69 -18.98
C GLY A 94 -0.79 -35.36 -19.37
N GLN A 95 -1.12 -35.56 -20.64
CA GLN A 95 -2.47 -35.93 -21.11
C GLN A 95 -2.32 -36.42 -22.56
N SER A 96 -1.68 -37.57 -22.71
CA SER A 96 -1.76 -38.46 -23.88
C SER A 96 -2.37 -39.77 -23.43
#